data_AF-A0A3D3MAL4-F1
#
_entry.id   AF-A0A3D3MAL4-F1
#
_cell.length_a   1.000
_cell.length_b   1.000
_cell.length_c   1.000
_cell.angle_alpha   90.00
_cell.angle_beta   90.00
_cell.angle_gamma   90.00
#
_symmetry.space_group_name_H-M   'P 1'
#
loop_
_entity.id
_entity.type
_entity.pdbx_description
1 polymer ?
#
loop_
_entity_poly.entity_id
_entity_poly.type
_entity_poly.pdbx_seq_one_letter_code
_entity_poly.pdbx_strand_id
1 'polypeptide(L)'
;LSQYHWPGNVRQLENVLFQAVSLCDGGVVKAEHIRLPDYGARQPLGEFSLEGDLAQIVGRFEKAVLEALQGEYPTSRALGKRLGVSHTTIANKLRDYAVGKSVE
;
A
#
# COMPACT_ATOMS: atom_id res chain seq x y z
N LEU A 1 -4.00 -0.44 -23.53
CA LEU A 1 -4.16 -1.54 -22.54
C LEU A 1 -2.83 -2.18 -22.15
N SER A 2 -1.90 -2.39 -23.08
CA SER A 2 -0.61 -3.07 -22.83
C SER A 2 0.34 -2.36 -21.86
N GLN A 3 0.16 -1.06 -21.64
CA GLN A 3 0.98 -0.25 -20.73
C GLN A 3 0.38 -0.12 -19.32
N TYR A 4 -0.85 -0.62 -19.10
CA TYR A 4 -1.49 -0.54 -17.80
C TYR A 4 -1.09 -1.73 -16.94
N HIS A 5 -0.64 -1.45 -15.71
CA HIS A 5 -0.23 -2.48 -14.78
C HIS A 5 -1.47 -3.10 -14.11
N TRP A 6 -1.75 -4.37 -14.40
CA TRP A 6 -2.88 -5.12 -13.86
C TRP A 6 -2.46 -5.87 -12.58
N PRO A 7 -2.65 -5.32 -11.36
CA PRO A 7 -2.22 -6.00 -10.13
C PRO A 7 -2.92 -7.35 -9.89
N GLY A 8 -4.10 -7.56 -10.51
CA GLY A 8 -4.87 -8.82 -10.48
C GLY A 8 -4.93 -9.56 -11.83
N ASN A 9 -4.05 -9.22 -12.78
CA ASN A 9 -3.90 -9.80 -14.12
C ASN A 9 -5.20 -9.96 -14.92
N VAL A 10 -5.78 -11.17 -14.96
CA VAL A 10 -6.80 -11.55 -15.96
C VAL A 10 -8.22 -11.15 -15.55
N ARG A 11 -8.59 -11.36 -14.28
CA ARG A 11 -9.95 -11.03 -13.79
C ARG A 11 -10.26 -9.54 -13.85
N GLN A 12 -9.25 -8.69 -13.68
CA GLN A 12 -9.43 -7.25 -13.78
C GLN A 12 -9.61 -6.80 -15.22
N LEU A 13 -8.85 -7.37 -16.15
CA LEU A 13 -9.03 -7.12 -17.58
C LEU A 13 -10.43 -7.58 -18.03
N GLU A 14 -10.85 -8.77 -17.60
CA GLU A 14 -12.20 -9.29 -17.86
C GLU A 14 -13.26 -8.31 -17.37
N ASN A 15 -13.20 -7.87 -16.11
CA ASN A 15 -14.19 -6.94 -15.55
C ASN A 15 -14.24 -5.60 -16.31
N VAL A 16 -13.08 -5.06 -16.69
CA VAL A 16 -13.01 -3.81 -17.47
C VAL A 16 -13.58 -4.00 -18.88
N LEU A 17 -13.30 -5.13 -19.53
CA LEU A 17 -13.87 -5.45 -20.84
C LEU A 17 -15.39 -5.68 -20.75
N PHE A 18 -15.88 -6.38 -19.72
CA PHE A 18 -17.31 -6.57 -19.48
C PHE A 18 -18.02 -5.22 -19.30
N GLN A 19 -17.44 -4.31 -18.51
CA GLN A 19 -17.98 -2.97 -18.34
C GLN A 19 -17.96 -2.18 -19.65
N ALA A 20 -16.87 -2.25 -20.42
CA ALA A 20 -16.76 -1.55 -21.69
C ALA A 20 -17.74 -2.06 -22.75
N VAL A 21 -18.03 -3.36 -22.78
CA VAL A 21 -19.06 -3.95 -23.64
C VAL A 21 -20.46 -3.53 -23.17
N SER A 22 -20.72 -3.50 -21.86
CA SER A 22 -22.01 -3.06 -21.32
C SER A 22 -22.29 -1.57 -21.57
N LEU A 23 -21.26 -0.74 -21.74
CA LEU A 23 -21.37 0.68 -22.07
C LEU A 23 -21.36 0.95 -23.58
N CYS A 24 -21.11 -0.08 -24.39
CA CYS A 24 -21.03 0.05 -25.83
C CYS A 24 -22.37 -0.28 -26.48
N ASP A 25 -23.11 0.75 -26.91
CA ASP A 25 -24.35 0.58 -27.67
C ASP A 25 -24.14 0.27 -29.17
N GLY A 26 -22.89 0.24 -29.65
CA GLY A 26 -22.54 0.27 -31.08
C GLY A 26 -21.75 -0.92 -31.63
N GLY A 27 -21.62 -2.02 -30.88
CA GLY A 27 -20.88 -3.23 -31.32
C GLY A 27 -19.36 -3.07 -31.47
N VAL A 28 -18.84 -1.84 -31.40
CA VAL A 28 -17.40 -1.53 -31.44
C VAL A 28 -17.01 -0.79 -30.16
N VAL A 29 -16.21 -1.46 -29.33
CA VAL A 29 -15.66 -0.86 -28.11
C VAL A 29 -14.60 0.18 -28.49
N LYS A 30 -14.85 1.45 -28.15
CA LYS A 30 -13.92 2.57 -28.30
C LYS A 30 -13.18 2.83 -26.99
N ALA A 31 -12.08 3.57 -27.06
CA ALA A 31 -11.28 3.93 -25.88
C ALA A 31 -12.11 4.64 -24.79
N GLU A 32 -13.11 5.44 -25.17
CA GLU A 32 -14.04 6.13 -24.25
C GLU A 32 -14.91 5.19 -23.41
N HIS A 33 -15.14 3.95 -23.86
CA HIS A 33 -15.88 2.94 -23.10
C HIS A 33 -15.00 2.20 -22.09
N ILE A 34 -13.67 2.31 -22.20
CA ILE A 34 -12.71 1.65 -21.31
C ILE A 34 -12.44 2.56 -20.12
N ARG A 35 -13.15 2.30 -19.02
CA ARG A 35 -12.81 2.90 -17.72
C ARG A 35 -11.75 2.03 -17.06
N LEU A 36 -10.51 2.49 -17.11
CA LEU A 36 -9.46 1.90 -16.29
C LEU A 36 -9.72 2.33 -14.84
N PRO A 37 -10.09 1.40 -13.93
CA PRO A 37 -10.18 1.72 -12.52
C PRO A 37 -8.87 2.34 -12.06
N ASP A 38 -8.95 3.37 -11.23
CA ASP A 38 -7.79 3.89 -10.51
C ASP A 38 -7.47 2.90 -9.39
N TYR A 39 -6.96 1.72 -9.78
CA TYR A 39 -6.30 0.81 -8.86
C TYR A 39 -5.02 1.52 -8.48
N GLY A 40 -5.16 2.45 -7.52
CA GLY A 40 -4.24 3.53 -7.22
C GLY A 40 -2.85 3.18 -7.67
N ALA A 41 -2.35 3.95 -8.65
CA ALA A 41 -0.97 3.91 -9.13
C ALA A 41 -0.12 3.41 -7.99
N ARG A 42 0.51 2.21 -8.13
CA ARG A 42 1.29 1.56 -7.06
C ARG A 42 1.85 2.71 -6.28
N GLN A 43 1.37 2.99 -5.06
CA GLN A 43 2.11 3.93 -4.25
C GLN A 43 3.45 3.24 -4.21
N PRO A 44 4.51 3.79 -4.85
CA PRO A 44 5.81 3.28 -4.52
C PRO A 44 5.77 3.35 -3.00
N LEU A 45 6.04 2.24 -2.32
CA LEU A 45 6.37 2.30 -0.90
C LEU A 45 7.37 3.46 -0.83
N GLY A 46 6.91 4.62 -0.34
CA GLY A 46 7.34 5.92 -0.87
C GLY A 46 8.83 6.01 -0.84
N GLU A 47 9.48 6.09 -2.00
CA GLU A 47 10.94 6.22 -2.16
C GLU A 47 11.76 5.67 -0.98
N PHE A 48 11.52 4.43 -0.55
CA PHE A 48 12.34 3.89 0.53
C PHE A 48 13.72 3.71 -0.03
N SER A 49 14.67 4.56 0.40
CA SER A 49 16.07 4.42 0.02
C SER A 49 16.51 3.00 0.36
N LEU A 50 16.96 2.27 -0.67
CA LEU A 50 17.50 0.92 -0.56
C LEU A 50 19.02 0.93 -0.30
N GLU A 51 19.57 2.09 0.06
CA GLU A 51 20.99 2.21 0.39
C GLU A 51 21.29 1.53 1.73
N GLY A 52 22.43 0.85 1.82
CA GLY A 52 22.89 0.22 3.05
C GLY A 52 22.60 -1.27 3.13
N ASP A 53 22.76 -1.82 4.33
CA ASP A 53 22.53 -3.25 4.57
C ASP A 53 21.04 -3.59 4.77
N LEU A 54 20.73 -4.88 4.78
CA LEU A 54 19.36 -5.36 4.95
C LEU A 54 18.72 -4.88 6.26
N ALA A 55 19.48 -4.78 7.35
CA ALA A 55 18.96 -4.33 8.64
C ALA A 55 18.54 -2.87 8.58
N GLN A 56 19.32 -2.03 7.89
CA GLN A 56 19.01 -0.61 7.67
C GLN A 56 17.79 -0.41 6.77
N ILE A 57 17.63 -1.22 5.73
CA ILE A 57 16.48 -1.17 4.83
C ILE A 57 15.21 -1.61 5.57
N VAL A 58 15.27 -2.75 6.26
CA VAL A 58 14.13 -3.28 7.05
C VAL A 58 13.75 -2.30 8.16
N GLY A 59 14.72 -1.72 8.87
CA GLY A 59 14.45 -0.76 9.95
C GLY A 59 13.70 0.50 9.47
N ARG A 60 14.05 1.03 8.29
CA ARG A 60 13.31 2.16 7.69
C ARG A 60 11.87 1.80 7.35
N PHE A 61 11.67 0.62 6.78
CA PHE A 61 10.35 0.12 6.45
C PHE A 61 9.50 -0.08 7.71
N GLU A 62 10.05 -0.74 8.73
CA GLU A 62 9.38 -0.94 10.01
C GLU A 62 9.00 0.38 10.69
N LYS A 63 9.92 1.37 10.66
CA LYS A 63 9.64 2.71 11.18
C LYS A 63 8.45 3.36 10.48
N ALA A 64 8.43 3.38 9.15
CA ALA A 64 7.35 4.03 8.41
C ALA A 64 6.00 3.32 8.59
N VAL A 65 5.99 1.99 8.69
CA VAL A 65 4.77 1.23 9.01
C VAL A 65 4.25 1.61 10.39
N LEU A 66 5.13 1.76 11.38
CA LEU A 66 4.73 2.16 12.73
C LEU A 66 4.20 3.60 12.76
N GLU A 67 4.84 4.55 12.07
CA GLU A 67 4.39 5.94 11.97
C GLU A 67 3.02 6.06 11.29
N ALA A 68 2.81 5.35 10.17
CA ALA A 68 1.54 5.36 9.45
C ALA A 68 0.39 4.78 10.30
N LEU A 69 0.66 3.74 11.09
CA LEU A 69 -0.36 3.10 11.92
C LEU A 69 -0.57 3.78 13.27
N GLN A 70 0.35 4.62 13.74
CA GLN A 70 0.24 5.31 15.02
C GLN A 70 -0.99 6.24 15.08
N GLY A 71 -1.38 6.84 13.94
CA GLY A 71 -2.56 7.70 13.84
C GLY A 71 -3.88 6.95 14.07
N GLU A 72 -3.96 5.69 13.65
CA GLU A 72 -5.16 4.85 13.81
C GLU A 72 -5.10 3.99 15.10
N TYR A 73 -3.88 3.64 15.55
CA TYR A 73 -3.62 2.77 16.70
C TYR A 73 -2.60 3.41 17.65
N PRO A 74 -3.02 4.33 18.55
CA PRO A 74 -2.09 5.10 19.38
C PRO A 74 -1.40 4.29 20.48
N THR A 75 -1.81 3.05 20.73
CA THR A 75 -1.24 2.22 21.81
C THR A 75 -0.44 1.04 21.27
N SER A 76 0.70 0.73 21.92
CA SER A 76 1.55 -0.41 21.56
C SER A 76 0.81 -1.75 21.59
N ARG A 77 -0.22 -1.87 22.45
CA ARG A 77 -1.07 -3.06 22.54
C ARG A 77 -2.01 -3.19 21.33
N ALA A 78 -2.57 -2.08 20.86
CA ALA A 78 -3.41 -2.07 19.66
C ALA A 78 -2.59 -2.35 18.39
N LEU A 79 -1.42 -1.70 18.27
CA LEU A 79 -0.46 -1.98 17.20
C LEU A 79 0.01 -3.44 17.20
N GLY A 80 0.35 -4.00 18.36
CA GLY A 80 0.77 -5.41 18.46
C GLY A 80 -0.33 -6.37 18.00
N LYS A 81 -1.58 -6.13 18.43
CA LYS A 81 -2.73 -6.92 17.97
C LYS A 81 -2.94 -6.82 16.45
N ARG A 82 -2.78 -5.63 15.86
CA ARG A 82 -2.94 -5.40 14.42
C ARG A 82 -1.81 -6.04 13.60
N LEU A 83 -0.58 -5.94 14.09
CA LEU A 83 0.63 -6.42 13.41
C LEU A 83 0.95 -7.89 13.71
N GLY A 84 0.17 -8.55 14.59
CA GLY A 84 0.37 -9.96 14.93
C GLY A 84 1.61 -10.24 15.77
N VAL A 85 2.12 -9.22 16.47
CA VAL A 85 3.33 -9.32 17.32
C VAL A 85 3.03 -8.89 18.75
N SER A 86 3.91 -9.26 19.67
CA SER A 86 3.72 -8.90 21.08
C SER A 86 3.78 -7.38 21.29
N HIS A 87 3.03 -6.90 22.28
CA HIS A 87 3.04 -5.47 22.64
C HIS A 87 4.42 -5.00 23.12
N THR A 88 5.25 -5.90 23.69
CA THR A 88 6.62 -5.59 24.09
C THR A 88 7.53 -5.46 22.87
N THR A 89 7.35 -6.28 21.83
CA THR A 89 8.07 -6.13 20.55
C THR A 89 7.78 -4.77 19.91
N ILE A 90 6.52 -4.34 19.89
CA ILE A 90 6.15 -3.02 19.37
C ILE A 90 6.71 -1.90 20.24
N ALA A 91 6.61 -2.00 21.56
CA ALA A 91 7.14 -0.99 22.47
C ALA A 91 8.66 -0.82 22.29
N ASN A 92 9.39 -1.92 22.12
CA ASN A 92 10.83 -1.89 21.84
C ASN A 92 11.10 -1.22 20.49
N LYS A 93 10.42 -1.63 19.42
CA LYS A 93 10.60 -1.03 18.08
C LYS A 93 10.24 0.46 18.04
N LEU A 94 9.16 0.89 18.70
CA LEU A 94 8.80 2.31 18.77
C LEU A 94 9.89 3.15 19.44
N ARG A 95 10.49 2.62 20.52
CA ARG A 95 11.60 3.27 21.23
C ARG A 95 12.87 3.27 20.39
N ASP A 96 13.20 2.15 19.75
CA ASP A 96 14.42 2.00 18.96
C ASP A 96 14.38 2.89 17.69
N TYR A 97 13.19 3.13 17.12
CA TYR A 97 13.00 4.02 15.97
C TYR A 97 12.66 5.48 16.32
N ALA A 98 12.58 5.81 17.61
CA ALA A 98 12.18 7.12 18.13
C ALA A 98 10.84 7.64 17.57
N VAL A 99 9.93 6.72 17.23
CA VAL A 99 8.60 7.05 16.71
C VAL A 99 7.75 7.58 17.86
N GLY A 100 7.32 8.85 17.78
CA GLY A 100 6.51 9.51 18.81
C GLY A 100 7.26 10.44 19.77
N LYS A 101 8.54 10.76 19.53
CA LYS A 101 9.18 11.90 20.19
C LYS A 101 8.87 13.16 19.39
N SER A 102 7.79 13.85 19.74
CA SER A 102 7.64 15.26 19.40
C SER A 102 8.89 15.98 19.88
N VAL A 103 9.66 16.52 18.94
CA VAL A 103 10.70 17.51 19.24
C VAL A 103 9.93 18.77 19.66
N GLU A 104 9.96 19.07 20.95
CA GLU A 104 9.74 20.44 21.45
C GLU A 104 10.90 21.35 21.01
#